data_AF-A0A7S1UFP5-F1
#
_entry.id   AF-A0A7S1UFP5-F1
#
_cell.length_a   1.000
_cell.length_b   1.000
_cell.length_c   1.000
_cell.angle_alpha   90.00
_cell.angle_beta   90.00
_cell.angle_gamma   90.00
#
_symmetry.space_group_name_H-M   'P 1'
#
loop_
_entity.id
_entity.type
_entity.pdbx_description
1 polymer ?
#
loop_
_entity_poly.entity_id
_entity_poly.type
_entity_poly.pdbx_seq_one_letter_code
_entity_poly.pdbx_strand_id
1 'polypeptide(L)'
;CSRTPKRTRVHLYFLALNFWLWKKPHYRTGTHQGDMLKNLRNVAIPGTGVPLHLFVYFRVTALFFLVAVYPAVAAVSAVNRARVELDKSTGLVERATWAAGFFLEQLLTPEDWFTYWRMNSSLASYHSLLSGAEGYRFENKWDFLRDGAALDVPVSPFLDMSDLVIKDRNEEGGMGIFFYKNATEGGDWIIQRRLHNGEAVQQMLPDNAPLSTFRVMTASSWSAKQVAGKGDAAKAGDCVKALSCVFRAGRAGASTDHSSILFDVDTAKAELGRGTTNDHWYQLGLHKALKCDWLSTHDQTDAGGVPVTGKKLLGCQEMLDMCVDSHYQMLKDVPLVGWDVAICAPPDEGQWLLEVNLSCNFFRGSFDKDKYFDFLEEYLVALEPLKAKYRNKSA
;
A
#
# COMPACT_ATOMS: atom_id res chain seq x y z
N CYS A 1 20.28 13.56 -17.66
CA CYS A 1 20.18 13.51 -16.19
C CYS A 1 19.66 14.83 -15.58
N SER A 2 18.43 15.26 -15.89
CA SER A 2 17.87 16.55 -15.41
C SER A 2 16.56 16.44 -14.61
N ARG A 3 16.22 15.26 -14.08
CA ARG A 3 15.08 15.04 -13.14
C ARG A 3 15.52 14.64 -11.72
N THR A 4 16.83 14.57 -11.48
CA THR A 4 17.48 13.96 -10.31
C THR A 4 17.37 14.76 -8.98
N PRO A 5 17.28 16.11 -8.93
CA PRO A 5 17.29 16.82 -7.65
C PRO A 5 16.03 16.61 -6.80
N LYS A 6 14.82 16.69 -7.39
CA LYS A 6 13.58 16.66 -6.60
C LYS A 6 13.38 15.33 -5.89
N ARG A 7 13.44 14.23 -6.64
CA ARG A 7 13.26 12.88 -6.10
C ARG A 7 14.25 12.58 -4.99
N THR A 8 15.52 12.93 -5.19
CA THR A 8 16.57 12.79 -4.18
C THR A 8 16.25 13.58 -2.91
N ARG A 9 15.87 14.86 -3.04
CA ARG A 9 15.52 15.70 -1.88
C ARG A 9 14.33 15.12 -1.10
N VAL A 10 13.27 14.73 -1.80
CA VAL A 10 12.07 14.16 -1.18
C VAL A 10 12.42 12.85 -0.46
N HIS A 11 13.16 11.95 -1.12
CA HIS A 11 13.61 10.69 -0.53
C HIS A 11 14.44 10.92 0.75
N LEU A 12 15.47 11.76 0.67
CA LEU A 12 16.33 12.09 1.82
C LEU A 12 15.55 12.78 2.95
N TYR A 13 14.59 13.66 2.61
CA TYR A 13 13.71 14.29 3.60
C TYR A 13 12.90 13.23 4.34
N PHE A 14 12.27 12.29 3.64
CA PHE A 14 11.50 11.22 4.28
C PHE A 14 12.38 10.32 5.15
N LEU A 15 13.59 9.98 4.71
CA LEU A 15 14.56 9.25 5.55
C LEU A 15 14.85 9.99 6.85
N ALA A 16 15.14 11.30 6.80
CA ALA A 16 15.35 12.12 8.00
C ALA A 16 14.08 12.26 8.85
N LEU A 17 12.91 12.38 8.21
CA LEU A 17 11.62 12.54 8.86
C LEU A 17 11.27 11.35 9.75
N ASN A 18 11.60 10.11 9.34
CA ASN A 18 11.38 8.91 10.17
C ASN A 18 12.06 9.04 11.55
N PHE A 19 13.24 9.67 11.63
CA PHE A 19 13.93 9.90 12.91
C PHE A 19 13.28 11.01 13.75
N TRP A 20 12.71 12.03 13.11
CA TRP A 20 11.95 13.06 13.82
C TRP A 20 10.62 12.51 14.35
N LEU A 21 9.95 11.64 13.59
CA LEU A 21 8.71 10.98 13.97
C LEU A 21 8.87 9.89 15.04
N TRP A 22 10.07 9.34 15.21
CA TRP A 22 10.35 8.12 15.98
C TRP A 22 9.46 7.84 17.21
N LYS A 23 9.43 8.77 18.17
CA LYS A 23 8.64 8.64 19.43
C LYS A 23 7.30 9.39 19.42
N LYS A 24 6.93 10.00 18.29
CA LYS A 24 5.72 10.82 18.19
C LYS A 24 4.49 9.94 18.06
N PRO A 25 3.31 10.42 18.52
CA PRO A 25 2.05 9.74 18.33
C PRO A 25 1.80 9.34 16.88
N HIS A 26 1.22 8.17 16.68
CA HIS A 26 0.83 7.66 15.37
C HIS A 26 -0.67 7.39 15.38
N TYR A 27 -1.37 7.62 14.26
CA TYR A 27 -2.83 7.55 14.21
C TYR A 27 -3.38 6.13 14.46
N ARG A 28 -2.60 5.10 14.14
CA ARG A 28 -3.00 3.68 14.30
C ARG A 28 -2.36 2.99 15.52
N THR A 29 -1.26 3.53 16.02
CA THR A 29 -0.41 2.87 17.02
C THR A 29 0.10 3.91 18.00
N GLY A 30 0.52 3.50 19.20
CA GLY A 30 1.01 4.47 20.19
C GLY A 30 2.11 5.41 19.68
N THR A 31 3.06 4.90 18.88
CA THR A 31 4.15 5.70 18.28
C THR A 31 4.47 5.31 16.84
N HIS A 32 5.15 6.19 16.10
CA HIS A 32 5.65 5.92 14.75
C HIS A 32 6.64 4.74 14.71
N GLN A 33 7.53 4.64 15.71
CA GLN A 33 8.39 3.46 15.84
C GLN A 33 7.57 2.18 16.05
N GLY A 34 6.53 2.22 16.88
CA GLY A 34 5.64 1.08 17.09
C GLY A 34 4.98 0.63 15.79
N ASP A 35 4.59 1.57 14.94
CA ASP A 35 4.09 1.27 13.59
C ASP A 35 5.16 0.59 12.73
N MET A 36 6.39 1.15 12.68
CA MET A 36 7.50 0.56 11.92
C MET A 36 7.82 -0.87 12.38
N LEU A 37 7.85 -1.14 13.69
CA LEU A 37 8.10 -2.47 14.22
C LEU A 37 7.06 -3.49 13.74
N LYS A 38 5.77 -3.12 13.79
CA LYS A 38 4.67 -4.00 13.35
C LYS A 38 4.70 -4.24 11.84
N ASN A 39 4.94 -3.20 11.05
CA ASN A 39 4.91 -3.28 9.59
C ASN A 39 6.15 -3.97 9.01
N LEU A 40 7.33 -3.73 9.57
CA LEU A 40 8.61 -4.24 9.05
C LEU A 40 8.96 -5.64 9.55
N ARG A 41 8.13 -6.26 10.40
CA ARG A 41 8.38 -7.62 10.92
C ARG A 41 8.30 -8.70 9.85
N ASN A 42 7.44 -8.47 8.84
CA ASN A 42 7.17 -9.42 7.77
C ASN A 42 7.99 -9.13 6.50
N VAL A 43 8.86 -8.12 6.52
CA VAL A 43 9.65 -7.68 5.38
C VAL A 43 11.12 -7.91 5.67
N ALA A 44 11.81 -8.60 4.76
CA ALA A 44 13.24 -8.87 4.81
C ALA A 44 14.01 -7.92 3.88
N ILE A 45 15.29 -7.71 4.19
CA ILE A 45 16.24 -7.22 3.19
C ILE A 45 16.35 -8.31 2.10
N PRO A 46 16.02 -8.00 0.83
CA PRO A 46 16.06 -8.98 -0.26
C PRO A 46 17.39 -9.74 -0.31
N GLY A 47 17.33 -11.04 -0.62
CA GLY A 47 18.52 -11.90 -0.70
C GLY A 47 19.17 -12.30 0.63
N THR A 48 18.74 -11.75 1.78
CA THR A 48 19.37 -12.03 3.09
C THR A 48 18.48 -12.80 4.07
N GLY A 49 17.16 -12.64 3.96
CA GLY A 49 16.20 -13.15 4.95
C GLY A 49 16.21 -12.46 6.31
N VAL A 50 16.99 -11.38 6.46
CA VAL A 50 17.06 -10.60 7.70
C VAL A 50 15.86 -9.65 7.77
N PRO A 51 14.99 -9.75 8.79
CA PRO A 51 13.80 -8.90 8.89
C PRO A 51 14.16 -7.47 9.25
N LEU A 52 13.54 -6.50 8.57
CA LEU A 52 13.85 -5.08 8.69
C LEU A 52 13.52 -4.50 10.07
N HIS A 53 12.54 -5.07 10.79
CA HIS A 53 12.19 -4.59 12.13
C HIS A 53 13.35 -4.66 13.14
N LEU A 54 14.35 -5.52 12.92
CA LEU A 54 15.54 -5.60 13.79
C LEU A 54 16.29 -4.28 13.88
N PHE A 55 16.28 -3.50 12.80
CA PHE A 55 16.97 -2.21 12.74
C PHE A 55 16.15 -1.08 13.37
N VAL A 56 14.85 -1.26 13.58
CA VAL A 56 13.97 -0.19 14.10
C VAL A 56 13.61 -0.31 15.60
N TYR A 57 14.24 -1.24 16.32
CA TYR A 57 14.12 -1.30 17.79
C TYR A 57 14.73 -0.08 18.48
N PHE A 58 15.88 0.38 17.99
CA PHE A 58 16.58 1.51 18.57
C PHE A 58 16.92 2.54 17.50
N ARG A 59 16.95 3.82 17.90
CA ARG A 59 17.30 4.91 16.98
C ARG A 59 18.73 4.76 16.44
N VAL A 60 19.65 4.23 17.26
CA VAL A 60 21.05 3.99 16.87
C VAL A 60 21.16 2.87 15.84
N THR A 61 20.41 1.78 16.00
CA THR A 61 20.41 0.68 15.01
C THR A 61 19.80 1.10 13.69
N ALA A 62 18.78 1.97 13.72
CA ALA A 62 18.20 2.53 12.50
C ALA A 62 19.15 3.49 11.80
N LEU A 63 19.90 4.29 12.56
CA LEU A 63 20.94 5.15 12.00
C LEU A 63 22.05 4.33 11.36
N PHE A 64 22.53 3.27 12.05
CA PHE A 64 23.49 2.33 11.50
C PHE A 64 22.98 1.70 10.19
N PHE A 65 21.71 1.29 10.16
CA PHE A 65 21.10 0.77 8.95
C PHE A 65 21.18 1.81 7.82
N LEU A 66 20.78 3.05 8.08
CA LEU A 66 20.77 4.10 7.07
C LEU A 66 22.16 4.45 6.52
N VAL A 67 23.19 4.51 7.37
CA VAL A 67 24.53 4.96 6.97
C VAL A 67 25.44 3.84 6.45
N ALA A 68 25.16 2.58 6.81
CA ALA A 68 26.02 1.45 6.46
C ALA A 68 25.27 0.36 5.69
N VAL A 69 24.19 -0.18 6.28
CA VAL A 69 23.49 -1.36 5.70
C VAL A 69 22.78 -0.99 4.40
N TYR A 70 22.06 0.12 4.36
CA TYR A 70 21.31 0.56 3.20
C TYR A 70 22.22 0.85 1.98
N PRO A 71 23.32 1.63 2.11
CA PRO A 71 24.30 1.76 1.04
C PRO A 71 24.91 0.42 0.59
N ALA A 72 25.23 -0.48 1.53
CA ALA A 72 25.75 -1.80 1.16
C ALA A 72 24.72 -2.62 0.35
N VAL A 73 23.46 -2.63 0.78
CA VAL A 73 22.37 -3.31 0.06
C VAL A 73 22.15 -2.69 -1.32
N ALA A 74 22.18 -1.37 -1.44
CA ALA A 74 22.09 -0.67 -2.72
C ALA A 74 23.24 -1.07 -3.67
N ALA A 75 24.47 -1.18 -3.14
CA ALA A 75 25.62 -1.58 -3.94
C ALA A 75 25.50 -3.03 -4.44
N VAL A 76 25.07 -3.96 -3.57
CA VAL A 76 24.84 -5.37 -3.95
C VAL A 76 23.72 -5.47 -4.99
N SER A 77 22.60 -4.76 -4.78
CA SER A 77 21.49 -4.70 -5.73
C SER A 77 21.95 -4.18 -7.10
N ALA A 78 22.75 -3.11 -7.11
CA ALA A 78 23.28 -2.50 -8.32
C ALA A 78 24.20 -3.43 -9.12
N VAL A 79 25.11 -4.15 -8.44
CA VAL A 79 25.96 -5.16 -9.06
C VAL A 79 25.12 -6.31 -9.63
N ASN A 80 24.10 -6.77 -8.90
CA ASN A 80 23.22 -7.83 -9.40
C ASN A 80 22.39 -7.36 -10.61
N ARG A 81 21.88 -6.14 -10.59
CA ARG A 81 21.18 -5.53 -11.74
C ARG A 81 22.08 -5.44 -12.96
N ALA A 82 23.31 -4.93 -12.80
CA ALA A 82 24.29 -4.91 -13.88
C ALA A 82 24.66 -6.32 -14.38
N ARG A 83 24.61 -7.35 -13.54
CA ARG A 83 24.82 -8.75 -13.95
C ARG A 83 23.66 -9.30 -14.78
N VAL A 84 22.43 -8.96 -14.42
CA VAL A 84 21.21 -9.50 -15.04
C VAL A 84 20.84 -8.76 -16.32
N GLU A 85 20.93 -7.43 -16.33
CA GLU A 85 20.46 -6.60 -17.46
C GLU A 85 21.50 -6.43 -18.57
N LEU A 86 22.79 -6.53 -18.27
CA LEU A 86 23.85 -6.32 -19.26
C LEU A 86 24.29 -7.63 -19.89
N ASP A 87 24.53 -7.58 -21.21
CA ASP A 87 25.03 -8.70 -21.98
C ASP A 87 26.35 -9.24 -21.42
N LYS A 88 26.61 -10.54 -21.62
CA LYS A 88 27.85 -11.18 -21.15
C LYS A 88 29.10 -10.63 -21.85
N SER A 89 28.96 -10.10 -23.05
CA SER A 89 30.02 -9.46 -23.84
C SER A 89 30.39 -8.06 -23.33
N THR A 90 29.55 -7.44 -22.50
CA THR A 90 29.85 -6.12 -21.90
C THR A 90 31.12 -6.21 -21.06
N GLY A 91 32.11 -5.38 -21.42
CA GLY A 91 33.43 -5.35 -20.78
C GLY A 91 33.37 -4.96 -19.29
N LEU A 92 34.41 -5.34 -18.54
CA LEU A 92 34.45 -5.14 -17.09
C LEU A 92 34.31 -3.67 -16.66
N VAL A 93 35.00 -2.76 -17.36
CA VAL A 93 34.98 -1.32 -17.07
C VAL A 93 33.58 -0.76 -17.29
N GLU A 94 32.96 -1.09 -18.41
CA GLU A 94 31.61 -0.64 -18.75
C GLU A 94 30.58 -1.18 -17.74
N ARG A 95 30.68 -2.46 -17.36
CA ARG A 95 29.82 -3.06 -16.32
C ARG A 95 29.96 -2.35 -14.97
N ALA A 96 31.18 -1.98 -14.58
CA ALA A 96 31.43 -1.22 -13.36
C ALA A 96 30.82 0.19 -13.42
N THR A 97 30.89 0.86 -14.57
CA THR A 97 30.25 2.17 -14.78
C THR A 97 28.73 2.08 -14.64
N TRP A 98 28.09 1.08 -15.26
CA TRP A 98 26.65 0.84 -15.11
C TRP A 98 26.26 0.50 -13.67
N ALA A 99 27.02 -0.37 -13.00
CA ALA A 99 26.79 -0.70 -11.60
C ALA A 99 26.89 0.54 -10.69
N ALA A 100 27.84 1.45 -10.93
CA ALA A 100 27.91 2.72 -10.20
C ALA A 100 26.68 3.61 -10.43
N GLY A 101 26.17 3.66 -11.68
CA GLY A 101 24.92 4.34 -12.01
C GLY A 101 23.71 3.76 -11.27
N PHE A 102 23.53 2.44 -11.32
CA PHE A 102 22.48 1.74 -10.59
C PHE A 102 22.60 1.90 -9.07
N PHE A 103 23.82 1.97 -8.53
CA PHE A 103 24.03 2.23 -7.11
C PHE A 103 23.51 3.60 -6.72
N LEU A 104 23.84 4.64 -7.49
CA LEU A 104 23.33 5.99 -7.23
C LEU A 104 21.81 6.07 -7.35
N GLU A 105 21.24 5.40 -8.36
CA GLU A 105 19.79 5.30 -8.53
C GLU A 105 19.13 4.65 -7.31
N GLN A 106 19.60 3.47 -6.88
CA GLN A 106 19.03 2.76 -5.74
C GLN A 106 19.25 3.46 -4.41
N LEU A 107 20.35 4.19 -4.26
CA LEU A 107 20.66 4.90 -3.03
C LEU A 107 19.84 6.20 -2.89
N LEU A 108 19.69 6.96 -3.98
CA LEU A 108 19.20 8.34 -3.94
C LEU A 108 17.79 8.50 -4.53
N THR A 109 17.43 7.67 -5.51
CA THR A 109 16.14 7.71 -6.19
C THR A 109 15.57 6.30 -6.38
N PRO A 110 15.49 5.47 -5.32
CA PRO A 110 14.96 4.12 -5.44
C PRO A 110 13.50 4.14 -5.94
N GLU A 111 13.20 3.23 -6.85
CA GLU A 111 11.88 3.11 -7.49
C GLU A 111 11.17 1.78 -7.16
N ASP A 112 11.60 1.11 -6.09
CA ASP A 112 10.96 -0.10 -5.62
C ASP A 112 9.67 0.19 -4.84
N TRP A 113 8.79 -0.81 -4.76
CA TRP A 113 7.50 -0.68 -4.08
C TRP A 113 7.64 -0.37 -2.59
N PHE A 114 8.69 -0.88 -1.95
CA PHE A 114 8.90 -0.70 -0.51
C PHE A 114 9.28 0.75 -0.22
N THR A 115 10.12 1.39 -1.03
CA THR A 115 10.43 2.82 -0.91
C THR A 115 9.18 3.67 -1.03
N TYR A 116 8.34 3.45 -2.06
CA TYR A 116 7.10 4.22 -2.21
C TYR A 116 6.15 4.00 -1.02
N TRP A 117 6.00 2.75 -0.58
CA TRP A 117 5.23 2.45 0.63
C TRP A 117 5.74 3.21 1.84
N ARG A 118 7.06 3.21 2.10
CA ARG A 118 7.64 3.93 3.23
C ARG A 118 7.44 5.44 3.15
N MET A 119 7.56 6.05 1.97
CA MET A 119 7.27 7.48 1.80
C MET A 119 5.79 7.78 2.12
N ASN A 120 4.86 6.96 1.63
CA ASN A 120 3.43 7.09 1.94
C ASN A 120 3.15 6.91 3.43
N SER A 121 3.71 5.89 4.08
CA SER A 121 3.57 5.65 5.52
C SER A 121 4.08 6.83 6.34
N SER A 122 5.25 7.37 5.97
CA SER A 122 5.84 8.51 6.66
C SER A 122 5.02 9.78 6.43
N LEU A 123 4.49 10.01 5.22
CA LEU A 123 3.59 11.13 4.96
C LEU A 123 2.31 11.02 5.78
N ALA A 124 1.67 9.84 5.82
CA ALA A 124 0.47 9.60 6.60
C ALA A 124 0.68 9.88 8.09
N SER A 125 1.77 9.35 8.67
CA SER A 125 2.13 9.61 10.06
C SER A 125 2.46 11.08 10.34
N TYR A 126 3.12 11.76 9.40
CA TYR A 126 3.50 13.16 9.56
C TYR A 126 2.29 14.08 9.47
N HIS A 127 1.45 13.86 8.47
CA HIS A 127 0.25 14.62 8.23
C HIS A 127 -0.76 14.42 9.37
N SER A 128 -1.06 13.19 9.78
CA SER A 128 -1.98 12.91 10.91
C SER A 128 -1.56 13.62 12.19
N LEU A 129 -0.27 13.52 12.56
CA LEU A 129 0.28 14.16 13.76
C LEU A 129 0.09 15.68 13.75
N LEU A 130 0.33 16.33 12.61
CA LEU A 130 0.34 17.80 12.53
C LEU A 130 -1.03 18.41 12.28
N SER A 131 -1.88 17.75 11.50
CA SER A 131 -3.20 18.23 11.13
C SER A 131 -4.29 17.83 12.14
N GLY A 132 -4.14 16.67 12.79
CA GLY A 132 -5.23 16.06 13.55
C GLY A 132 -6.40 15.62 12.67
N ALA A 133 -6.16 15.36 11.37
CA ALA A 133 -7.18 14.94 10.41
C ALA A 133 -8.00 13.74 10.92
N GLU A 134 -9.32 13.92 10.94
CA GLU A 134 -10.29 12.94 11.42
C GLU A 134 -10.34 11.71 10.51
N GLY A 135 -10.09 11.88 9.21
CA GLY A 135 -10.17 10.79 8.23
C GLY A 135 -9.29 9.60 8.56
N TYR A 136 -8.19 9.77 9.33
CA TYR A 136 -7.35 8.64 9.74
C TYR A 136 -8.06 7.58 10.59
N ARG A 137 -9.20 7.92 11.21
CA ARG A 137 -10.01 6.95 11.97
C ARG A 137 -10.57 5.84 11.07
N PHE A 138 -10.78 6.09 9.78
CA PHE A 138 -11.31 5.10 8.84
C PHE A 138 -10.32 3.98 8.50
N GLU A 139 -9.06 4.02 8.94
CA GLU A 139 -8.24 2.79 8.91
C GLU A 139 -8.75 1.74 9.92
N ASN A 140 -9.59 2.13 10.89
CA ASN A 140 -10.43 1.19 11.61
C ASN A 140 -11.54 0.66 10.69
N LYS A 141 -11.55 -0.67 10.49
CA LYS A 141 -12.50 -1.34 9.60
C LYS A 141 -13.95 -1.10 9.97
N TRP A 142 -14.28 -1.05 11.25
CA TRP A 142 -15.65 -0.85 11.69
C TRP A 142 -16.13 0.58 11.43
N ASP A 143 -15.33 1.59 11.77
CA ASP A 143 -15.66 2.98 11.47
C ASP A 143 -15.81 3.21 9.96
N PHE A 144 -14.97 2.57 9.15
CA PHE A 144 -15.07 2.59 7.70
C PHE A 144 -16.40 2.02 7.18
N LEU A 145 -16.76 0.81 7.59
CA LEU A 145 -17.99 0.16 7.11
C LEU A 145 -19.24 0.89 7.62
N ARG A 146 -19.30 1.22 8.91
CA ARG A 146 -20.48 1.85 9.53
C ARG A 146 -20.76 3.22 8.91
N ASP A 147 -19.76 4.09 8.86
CA ASP A 147 -19.96 5.46 8.42
C ASP A 147 -19.97 5.57 6.90
N GLY A 148 -19.23 4.70 6.20
CA GLY A 148 -19.33 4.59 4.75
C GLY A 148 -20.74 4.23 4.31
N ALA A 149 -21.35 3.22 4.94
CA ALA A 149 -22.75 2.87 4.67
C ALA A 149 -23.71 4.04 4.99
N ALA A 150 -23.48 4.76 6.10
CA ALA A 150 -24.29 5.94 6.46
C ALA A 150 -24.15 7.12 5.47
N LEU A 151 -23.04 7.18 4.73
CA LEU A 151 -22.76 8.17 3.69
C LEU A 151 -23.13 7.69 2.28
N ASP A 152 -23.81 6.53 2.15
CA ASP A 152 -24.13 5.90 0.86
C ASP A 152 -22.89 5.60 0.00
N VAL A 153 -21.75 5.38 0.66
CA VAL A 153 -20.53 4.86 0.03
C VAL A 153 -20.68 3.34 -0.12
N PRO A 154 -20.34 2.75 -1.29
CA PRO A 154 -20.51 1.32 -1.55
C PRO A 154 -19.48 0.47 -0.82
N VAL A 155 -19.57 0.41 0.50
CA VAL A 155 -18.77 -0.44 1.37
C VAL A 155 -19.30 -1.86 1.39
N SER A 156 -18.41 -2.85 1.55
CA SER A 156 -18.82 -4.26 1.58
C SER A 156 -19.89 -4.52 2.64
N PRO A 157 -20.92 -5.34 2.33
CA PRO A 157 -22.03 -5.58 3.24
C PRO A 157 -21.54 -6.26 4.52
N PHE A 158 -22.18 -5.92 5.64
CA PHE A 158 -22.01 -6.58 6.94
C PHE A 158 -23.38 -6.93 7.51
N LEU A 159 -23.44 -7.96 8.35
CA LEU A 159 -24.68 -8.42 8.95
C LEU A 159 -25.02 -7.59 10.18
N ASP A 160 -26.19 -6.96 10.15
CA ASP A 160 -26.77 -6.29 11.32
C ASP A 160 -27.53 -7.32 12.17
N MET A 161 -26.80 -7.92 13.11
CA MET A 161 -27.32 -8.89 14.08
C MET A 161 -26.58 -8.74 15.40
N SER A 162 -27.25 -9.03 16.53
CA SER A 162 -26.66 -8.74 17.84
C SER A 162 -25.47 -9.65 18.20
N ASP A 163 -25.66 -10.96 18.11
CA ASP A 163 -24.71 -11.98 18.55
C ASP A 163 -24.66 -13.16 17.58
N LEU A 164 -23.48 -13.77 17.45
CA LEU A 164 -23.26 -14.98 16.68
C LEU A 164 -22.86 -16.12 17.61
N VAL A 165 -23.60 -17.22 17.53
CA VAL A 165 -23.27 -18.46 18.23
C VAL A 165 -22.80 -19.49 17.20
N ILE A 166 -21.54 -19.91 17.31
CA ILE A 166 -20.96 -20.96 16.48
C ILE A 166 -20.87 -22.23 17.31
N LYS A 167 -21.37 -23.34 16.77
CA LYS A 167 -21.36 -24.65 17.45
C LYS A 167 -20.65 -25.67 16.58
N ASP A 168 -19.71 -26.39 17.16
CA ASP A 168 -19.23 -27.63 16.57
C ASP A 168 -20.38 -28.65 16.53
N ARG A 169 -20.44 -29.45 15.44
CA ARG A 169 -21.53 -30.39 15.21
C ARG A 169 -21.52 -31.56 16.21
N ASN A 170 -20.35 -31.93 16.72
CA ASN A 170 -20.11 -33.18 17.42
C ASN A 170 -19.49 -33.00 18.82
N GLU A 171 -18.96 -31.82 19.16
CA GLU A 171 -18.46 -31.56 20.53
C GLU A 171 -19.60 -31.41 21.54
N GLU A 172 -19.67 -32.36 22.47
CA GLU A 172 -20.63 -32.36 23.57
C GLU A 172 -20.17 -31.49 24.77
N GLY A 173 -21.03 -31.34 25.78
CA GLY A 173 -20.68 -30.66 27.03
C GLY A 173 -20.46 -29.15 26.91
N GLY A 174 -20.84 -28.53 25.79
CA GLY A 174 -20.66 -27.09 25.54
C GLY A 174 -19.25 -26.68 25.13
N MET A 175 -18.32 -27.62 24.95
CA MET A 175 -16.91 -27.34 24.64
C MET A 175 -16.70 -26.80 23.22
N GLY A 176 -17.62 -27.08 22.29
CA GLY A 176 -17.60 -26.56 20.93
C GLY A 176 -18.50 -25.33 20.69
N ILE A 177 -18.97 -24.65 21.74
CA ILE A 177 -19.87 -23.49 21.61
C ILE A 177 -19.10 -22.19 21.82
N PHE A 178 -19.09 -21.33 20.81
CA PHE A 178 -18.44 -20.03 20.84
C PHE A 178 -19.48 -18.91 20.65
N PHE A 179 -19.45 -17.93 21.55
CA PHE A 179 -20.31 -16.75 21.51
C PHE A 179 -19.47 -15.54 21.10
N TYR A 180 -19.90 -14.85 20.04
CA TYR A 180 -19.24 -13.66 19.52
C TYR A 180 -20.24 -12.50 19.50
N LYS A 181 -19.86 -11.41 20.16
CA LYS A 181 -20.61 -10.16 20.13
C LYS A 181 -20.23 -9.35 18.89
N ASN A 182 -21.22 -8.92 18.11
CA ASN A 182 -21.00 -8.17 16.87
C ASN A 182 -20.57 -6.72 17.16
N ALA A 183 -19.80 -6.11 16.27
CA ALA A 183 -19.38 -4.72 16.33
C ALA A 183 -20.56 -3.73 16.29
N THR A 184 -21.69 -4.12 15.69
CA THR A 184 -22.96 -3.38 15.72
C THR A 184 -23.47 -3.15 17.15
N GLU A 185 -23.17 -4.07 18.07
CA GLU A 185 -23.53 -4.01 19.50
C GLU A 185 -22.33 -3.66 20.40
N GLY A 186 -21.25 -3.12 19.81
CA GLY A 186 -20.02 -2.77 20.51
C GLY A 186 -19.13 -3.95 20.90
N GLY A 187 -19.23 -5.08 20.20
CA GLY A 187 -18.26 -6.18 20.25
C GLY A 187 -17.05 -5.99 19.32
N ASP A 188 -16.15 -6.96 19.29
CA ASP A 188 -14.89 -6.90 18.54
C ASP A 188 -14.97 -7.48 17.11
N TRP A 189 -16.06 -8.17 16.78
CA TRP A 189 -16.17 -8.96 15.55
C TRP A 189 -17.07 -8.28 14.52
N ILE A 190 -16.56 -8.10 13.31
CA ILE A 190 -17.37 -7.72 12.15
C ILE A 190 -17.79 -9.01 11.46
N ILE A 191 -19.09 -9.24 11.35
CA ILE A 191 -19.64 -10.42 10.69
C ILE A 191 -20.08 -10.02 9.29
N GLN A 192 -19.51 -10.67 8.27
CA GLN A 192 -19.81 -10.38 6.88
C GLN A 192 -20.15 -11.66 6.12
N ARG A 193 -21.01 -11.50 5.12
CA ARG A 193 -21.20 -12.54 4.12
C ARG A 193 -19.92 -12.69 3.30
N ARG A 194 -19.59 -13.92 2.92
CA ARG A 194 -18.51 -14.17 1.97
C ARG A 194 -18.90 -13.63 0.58
N LEU A 195 -18.11 -12.69 0.08
CA LEU A 195 -18.21 -12.20 -1.30
C LEU A 195 -17.50 -13.15 -2.27
N HIS A 196 -17.98 -13.18 -3.51
CA HIS A 196 -17.46 -14.02 -4.59
C HIS A 196 -17.08 -13.16 -5.80
N ASN A 197 -16.06 -13.57 -6.55
CA ASN A 197 -15.65 -12.87 -7.77
C ASN A 197 -16.81 -12.80 -8.77
N GLY A 198 -17.04 -11.62 -9.34
CA GLY A 198 -17.89 -11.45 -10.51
C GLY A 198 -17.39 -12.28 -11.70
N GLU A 199 -18.28 -12.65 -12.61
CA GLU A 199 -17.96 -13.55 -13.73
C GLU A 199 -16.75 -13.08 -14.55
N ALA A 200 -16.72 -11.80 -14.91
CA ALA A 200 -15.61 -11.21 -15.66
C ALA A 200 -14.26 -11.31 -14.94
N VAL A 201 -14.24 -11.18 -13.61
CA VAL A 201 -13.03 -11.36 -12.80
C VAL A 201 -12.66 -12.83 -12.71
N GLN A 202 -13.63 -13.72 -12.49
CA GLN A 202 -13.40 -15.15 -12.37
C GLN A 202 -12.83 -15.76 -13.65
N GLN A 203 -13.20 -15.27 -14.84
CA GLN A 203 -12.61 -15.67 -16.13
C GLN A 203 -11.12 -15.33 -16.29
N MET A 204 -10.54 -14.57 -15.35
CA MET A 204 -9.12 -14.21 -15.31
C MET A 204 -8.36 -14.95 -14.22
N LEU A 205 -9.03 -15.85 -13.50
CA LEU A 205 -8.50 -16.52 -12.33
C LEU A 205 -8.53 -18.03 -12.51
N PRO A 206 -7.63 -18.76 -11.85
CA PRO A 206 -7.73 -20.21 -11.79
C PRO A 206 -8.96 -20.64 -10.97
N ASP A 207 -9.34 -21.90 -11.13
CA ASP A 207 -10.39 -22.50 -10.30
C ASP A 207 -10.03 -22.42 -8.81
N ASN A 208 -11.04 -22.22 -7.96
CA ASN A 208 -10.88 -22.09 -6.52
C ASN A 208 -9.95 -20.93 -6.07
N ALA A 209 -9.80 -19.89 -6.89
CA ALA A 209 -9.20 -18.64 -6.45
C ALA A 209 -10.07 -17.97 -5.36
N PRO A 210 -9.45 -17.29 -4.37
CA PRO A 210 -10.20 -16.47 -3.41
C PRO A 210 -10.82 -15.24 -4.10
N LEU A 211 -11.60 -14.47 -3.34
CA LEU A 211 -11.99 -13.12 -3.75
C LEU A 211 -10.72 -12.33 -4.11
N SER A 212 -10.63 -11.92 -5.36
CA SER A 212 -9.54 -11.11 -5.89
C SER A 212 -9.99 -9.67 -5.97
N THR A 213 -9.06 -8.75 -5.76
CA THR A 213 -9.40 -7.34 -5.57
C THR A 213 -8.53 -6.43 -6.42
N PHE A 214 -8.94 -5.17 -6.51
CA PHE A 214 -8.20 -4.10 -7.15
C PHE A 214 -7.71 -3.13 -6.09
N ARG A 215 -6.41 -2.85 -6.09
CA ARG A 215 -5.83 -1.74 -5.33
C ARG A 215 -5.92 -0.48 -6.17
N VAL A 216 -6.83 0.42 -5.82
CA VAL A 216 -6.88 1.76 -6.41
C VAL A 216 -6.21 2.75 -5.47
N MET A 217 -5.27 3.54 -5.99
CA MET A 217 -4.61 4.59 -5.24
C MET A 217 -5.24 5.93 -5.58
N THR A 218 -5.69 6.70 -4.59
CA THR A 218 -6.19 8.05 -4.78
C THR A 218 -5.38 9.06 -3.98
N ALA A 219 -5.34 10.30 -4.46
CA ALA A 219 -4.65 11.42 -3.83
C ALA A 219 -5.57 12.63 -3.70
N SER A 220 -5.65 13.17 -2.48
CA SER A 220 -6.36 14.42 -2.19
C SER A 220 -5.35 15.53 -1.98
N SER A 221 -5.58 16.68 -2.62
CA SER A 221 -4.86 17.94 -2.40
C SER A 221 -5.60 18.87 -1.43
N TRP A 222 -6.73 18.44 -0.86
CA TRP A 222 -7.62 19.31 -0.09
C TRP A 222 -6.92 19.89 1.15
N SER A 223 -6.30 19.06 1.99
CA SER A 223 -5.67 19.57 3.22
C SER A 223 -4.47 20.46 2.96
N ALA A 224 -3.67 20.19 1.91
CA ALA A 224 -2.60 21.09 1.49
C ALA A 224 -3.14 22.47 1.05
N LYS A 225 -4.24 22.49 0.28
CA LYS A 225 -4.92 23.73 -0.15
C LYS A 225 -5.49 24.52 1.03
N GLN A 226 -6.11 23.84 2.00
CA GLN A 226 -6.64 24.47 3.21
C GLN A 226 -5.55 25.17 4.02
N VAL A 227 -4.41 24.49 4.23
CA VAL A 227 -3.28 25.09 4.96
C VAL A 227 -2.69 26.29 4.20
N ALA A 228 -2.71 26.25 2.87
CA ALA A 228 -2.29 27.36 2.02
C ALA A 228 -3.32 28.51 1.92
N GLY A 229 -4.44 28.44 2.62
CA GLY A 229 -5.50 29.46 2.58
C GLY A 229 -6.22 29.54 1.23
N LYS A 230 -6.17 28.47 0.42
CA LYS A 230 -6.89 28.37 -0.84
C LYS A 230 -8.26 27.74 -0.55
N GLY A 231 -9.33 28.43 -0.99
CA GLY A 231 -10.72 28.10 -0.66
C GLY A 231 -11.16 26.67 -0.99
N ASP A 232 -12.31 26.29 -0.44
CA ASP A 232 -12.87 24.93 -0.56
C ASP A 232 -13.06 24.49 -2.02
N ALA A 233 -12.68 23.24 -2.30
CA ALA A 233 -12.98 22.60 -3.56
C ALA A 233 -14.49 22.35 -3.67
N ALA A 234 -15.10 22.80 -4.76
CA ALA A 234 -16.54 22.68 -4.99
C ALA A 234 -16.98 21.24 -5.30
N LYS A 235 -16.07 20.40 -5.84
CA LYS A 235 -16.35 19.00 -6.24
C LYS A 235 -15.17 18.05 -5.98
N ALA A 236 -15.45 16.74 -5.95
CA ALA A 236 -14.46 15.68 -5.71
C ALA A 236 -13.25 15.75 -6.67
N GLY A 237 -13.48 15.79 -7.98
CA GLY A 237 -12.43 15.83 -9.00
C GLY A 237 -11.52 17.08 -8.97
N ASP A 238 -11.93 18.15 -8.27
CA ASP A 238 -11.13 19.37 -8.15
C ASP A 238 -9.97 19.21 -7.16
N CYS A 239 -10.08 18.27 -6.21
CA CYS A 239 -9.05 18.02 -5.21
C CYS A 239 -8.60 16.56 -5.10
N VAL A 240 -9.41 15.58 -5.51
CA VAL A 240 -9.10 14.15 -5.45
C VAL A 240 -8.88 13.58 -6.85
N LYS A 241 -7.85 12.74 -7.01
CA LYS A 241 -7.54 12.04 -8.26
C LYS A 241 -7.11 10.60 -8.02
N ALA A 242 -7.51 9.68 -8.90
CA ALA A 242 -6.89 8.36 -8.97
C ALA A 242 -5.47 8.46 -9.56
N LEU A 243 -4.54 7.70 -8.98
CA LEU A 243 -3.12 7.67 -9.35
C LEU A 243 -2.73 6.38 -10.06
N SER A 244 -3.27 5.24 -9.62
CA SER A 244 -2.94 3.91 -10.15
C SER A 244 -4.04 2.91 -9.82
N CYS A 245 -4.06 1.81 -10.56
CA CYS A 245 -4.86 0.63 -10.25
C CYS A 245 -4.04 -0.64 -10.46
N VAL A 246 -4.12 -1.60 -9.54
CA VAL A 246 -3.47 -2.92 -9.63
C VAL A 246 -4.49 -3.99 -9.33
N PHE A 247 -4.59 -4.99 -10.21
CA PHE A 247 -5.37 -6.19 -9.95
C PHE A 247 -4.54 -7.21 -9.15
N ARG A 248 -5.01 -7.57 -7.96
CA ARG A 248 -4.46 -8.63 -7.11
C ARG A 248 -5.16 -9.95 -7.45
N ALA A 249 -4.63 -10.66 -8.43
CA ALA A 249 -5.18 -11.94 -8.88
C ALA A 249 -4.83 -13.04 -7.87
N GLY A 250 -5.81 -13.47 -7.07
CA GLY A 250 -5.64 -14.48 -6.03
C GLY A 250 -5.20 -15.84 -6.60
N ARG A 251 -4.29 -16.52 -5.90
CA ARG A 251 -3.80 -17.83 -6.32
C ARG A 251 -4.77 -18.95 -5.92
N ALA A 252 -4.84 -20.00 -6.74
CA ALA A 252 -5.68 -21.17 -6.48
C ALA A 252 -5.44 -21.76 -5.07
N GLY A 253 -6.53 -22.02 -4.35
CA GLY A 253 -6.49 -22.63 -3.01
C GLY A 253 -6.03 -21.72 -1.88
N ALA A 254 -5.71 -20.45 -2.14
CA ALA A 254 -5.42 -19.47 -1.10
C ALA A 254 -6.71 -19.04 -0.38
N SER A 255 -6.61 -18.72 0.92
CA SER A 255 -7.75 -18.22 1.69
C SER A 255 -8.12 -16.78 1.35
N THR A 256 -7.14 -15.98 0.91
CA THR A 256 -7.27 -14.56 0.52
C THR A 256 -6.29 -14.22 -0.60
N ASP A 257 -6.48 -13.09 -1.27
CA ASP A 257 -5.58 -12.56 -2.29
C ASP A 257 -4.27 -11.97 -1.75
N HIS A 258 -3.99 -12.10 -0.44
CA HIS A 258 -2.65 -11.88 0.11
C HIS A 258 -1.60 -12.81 -0.52
N SER A 259 -2.05 -13.94 -1.09
CA SER A 259 -1.28 -14.70 -2.06
C SER A 259 -1.85 -14.41 -3.45
N SER A 260 -1.17 -13.53 -4.20
CA SER A 260 -1.63 -13.10 -5.52
C SER A 260 -0.47 -12.91 -6.52
N ILE A 261 -0.86 -12.68 -7.77
CA ILE A 261 -0.02 -12.04 -8.79
C ILE A 261 -0.59 -10.64 -8.99
N LEU A 262 0.29 -9.64 -8.99
CA LEU A 262 -0.05 -8.22 -9.04
C LEU A 262 0.02 -7.76 -10.49
N PHE A 263 -1.12 -7.64 -11.16
CA PHE A 263 -1.22 -7.15 -12.54
C PHE A 263 -1.44 -5.64 -12.56
N ASP A 264 -0.58 -4.92 -13.27
CA ASP A 264 -0.80 -3.50 -13.53
C ASP A 264 -2.09 -3.30 -14.35
N VAL A 265 -2.76 -2.16 -14.17
CA VAL A 265 -3.93 -1.78 -14.96
C VAL A 265 -3.63 -0.46 -15.66
N ASP A 266 -3.60 -0.48 -16.99
CA ASP A 266 -3.61 0.74 -17.80
C ASP A 266 -5.00 1.35 -17.69
N THR A 267 -5.15 2.28 -16.76
CA THR A 267 -6.42 2.94 -16.43
C THR A 267 -6.98 3.76 -17.59
N ALA A 268 -6.13 4.27 -18.49
CA ALA A 268 -6.58 5.02 -19.66
C ALA A 268 -7.19 4.10 -20.73
N LYS A 269 -6.71 2.85 -20.83
CA LYS A 269 -7.21 1.85 -21.78
C LYS A 269 -8.14 0.81 -21.17
N ALA A 270 -8.35 0.86 -19.85
CA ALA A 270 -8.99 -0.16 -19.06
C ALA A 270 -8.45 -1.57 -19.39
N GLU A 271 -7.13 -1.73 -19.41
CA GLU A 271 -6.47 -2.96 -19.89
C GLU A 271 -5.45 -3.49 -18.88
N LEU A 272 -5.45 -4.81 -18.68
CA LEU A 272 -4.53 -5.48 -17.77
C LEU A 272 -3.14 -5.61 -18.40
N GLY A 273 -2.14 -5.06 -17.73
CA GLY A 273 -0.74 -5.16 -18.09
C GLY A 273 -0.11 -6.49 -17.66
N ARG A 274 1.21 -6.48 -17.51
CA ARG A 274 1.97 -7.64 -17.03
C ARG A 274 1.96 -7.71 -15.50
N GLY A 275 1.93 -8.93 -15.01
CA GLY A 275 1.95 -9.26 -13.60
C GLY A 275 3.35 -9.28 -13.00
N THR A 276 3.40 -9.15 -11.68
CA THR A 276 4.62 -9.28 -10.88
C THR A 276 4.30 -9.82 -9.49
N THR A 277 5.35 -10.16 -8.73
CA THR A 277 5.24 -10.52 -7.32
C THR A 277 6.23 -9.68 -6.50
N ASN A 278 5.87 -9.42 -5.24
CA ASN A 278 6.77 -8.82 -4.25
C ASN A 278 7.31 -9.86 -3.25
N ASP A 279 7.10 -11.15 -3.52
CA ASP A 279 7.44 -12.29 -2.65
C ASP A 279 8.88 -12.28 -2.14
N HIS A 280 9.82 -11.73 -2.92
CA HIS A 280 11.23 -11.59 -2.57
C HIS A 280 11.47 -10.75 -1.30
N TRP A 281 10.60 -9.77 -1.02
CA TRP A 281 10.63 -8.99 0.22
C TRP A 281 10.06 -9.73 1.42
N TYR A 282 9.32 -10.81 1.21
CA TYR A 282 8.67 -11.60 2.27
C TYR A 282 9.42 -12.92 2.56
N GLN A 283 10.60 -13.13 1.97
CA GLN A 283 11.44 -14.29 2.24
C GLN A 283 12.19 -14.13 3.56
N LEU A 284 11.57 -14.53 4.68
CA LEU A 284 12.15 -14.42 6.02
C LEU A 284 13.02 -15.63 6.40
N GLY A 285 14.07 -15.37 7.18
CA GLY A 285 14.93 -16.37 7.80
C GLY A 285 16.22 -16.65 7.01
N LEU A 286 17.32 -16.92 7.73
CA LEU A 286 18.65 -17.10 7.14
C LEU A 286 18.73 -18.26 6.15
N HIS A 287 17.84 -19.26 6.25
CA HIS A 287 17.75 -20.36 5.29
C HIS A 287 17.32 -19.93 3.88
N LYS A 288 16.81 -18.70 3.73
CA LYS A 288 16.48 -18.02 2.45
C LYS A 288 17.61 -17.14 1.92
N ALA A 289 18.66 -16.90 2.71
CA ALA A 289 19.81 -16.13 2.27
C ALA A 289 20.41 -16.75 1.00
N LEU A 290 20.74 -15.90 0.02
CA LEU A 290 21.32 -16.28 -1.28
C LEU A 290 20.44 -17.14 -2.19
N LYS A 291 19.23 -17.53 -1.76
CA LYS A 291 18.25 -18.30 -2.55
C LYS A 291 17.11 -17.46 -3.11
N CYS A 292 17.02 -16.21 -2.67
CA CYS A 292 15.98 -15.27 -3.06
C CYS A 292 16.51 -14.29 -4.09
N ASP A 293 15.69 -13.97 -5.08
CA ASP A 293 15.98 -12.94 -6.05
C ASP A 293 16.12 -11.56 -5.38
N TRP A 294 17.04 -10.75 -5.89
CA TRP A 294 17.25 -9.38 -5.43
C TRP A 294 16.37 -8.36 -6.16
N LEU A 295 15.85 -8.77 -7.31
CA LEU A 295 15.07 -7.96 -8.23
C LEU A 295 13.75 -8.70 -8.47
N SER A 296 12.75 -7.96 -8.94
CA SER A 296 11.53 -8.58 -9.42
C SER A 296 11.15 -8.01 -10.78
N THR A 297 10.64 -8.89 -11.62
CA THR A 297 10.31 -8.65 -13.03
C THR A 297 8.80 -8.52 -13.22
N HIS A 298 8.40 -7.82 -14.29
CA HIS A 298 7.01 -7.78 -14.77
C HIS A 298 6.89 -8.71 -15.98
N ASP A 299 7.04 -10.01 -15.73
CA ASP A 299 7.09 -11.05 -16.76
C ASP A 299 5.86 -11.96 -16.76
N GLN A 300 5.03 -11.94 -15.72
CA GLN A 300 3.86 -12.79 -15.61
C GLN A 300 2.77 -12.32 -16.58
N THR A 301 2.23 -13.24 -17.38
CA THR A 301 1.14 -12.95 -18.34
C THR A 301 -0.17 -13.64 -17.99
N ASP A 302 -0.13 -14.58 -17.05
CA ASP A 302 -1.26 -15.41 -16.63
C ASP A 302 -1.34 -15.53 -15.11
N ALA A 303 -2.54 -15.83 -14.61
CA ALA A 303 -2.80 -16.14 -13.21
C ALA A 303 -3.01 -17.66 -13.08
N GLY A 304 -1.94 -18.40 -12.78
CA GLY A 304 -2.03 -19.85 -12.59
C GLY A 304 -2.46 -20.60 -13.85
N GLY A 305 -1.92 -20.20 -15.01
CA GLY A 305 -2.24 -20.79 -16.32
C GLY A 305 -3.40 -20.12 -17.07
N VAL A 306 -4.13 -19.19 -16.44
CA VAL A 306 -5.22 -18.43 -17.08
C VAL A 306 -4.68 -17.10 -17.62
N PRO A 307 -4.69 -16.86 -18.95
CA PRO A 307 -4.16 -15.60 -19.51
C PRO A 307 -4.88 -14.36 -18.96
N VAL A 308 -4.12 -13.34 -18.57
CA VAL A 308 -4.64 -12.09 -17.97
C VAL A 308 -4.22 -10.87 -18.78
N THR A 309 -2.94 -10.77 -19.17
CA THR A 309 -2.42 -9.60 -19.88
C THR A 309 -3.17 -9.33 -21.18
N GLY A 310 -3.52 -8.07 -21.43
CA GLY A 310 -4.28 -7.61 -22.60
C GLY A 310 -5.80 -7.70 -22.43
N LYS A 311 -6.32 -8.33 -21.37
CA LYS A 311 -7.77 -8.37 -21.12
C LYS A 311 -8.29 -6.99 -20.72
N LYS A 312 -9.50 -6.67 -21.18
CA LYS A 312 -10.22 -5.44 -20.80
C LYS A 312 -10.88 -5.60 -19.44
N LEU A 313 -10.69 -4.62 -18.57
CA LEU A 313 -11.34 -4.52 -17.28
C LEU A 313 -12.65 -3.75 -17.44
N LEU A 314 -13.76 -4.47 -17.55
CA LEU A 314 -15.09 -3.87 -17.56
C LEU A 314 -15.37 -3.20 -16.21
N GLY A 315 -15.99 -2.00 -16.24
CA GLY A 315 -16.27 -1.26 -15.01
C GLY A 315 -15.07 -0.48 -14.43
N CYS A 316 -13.95 -0.37 -15.17
CA CYS A 316 -12.73 0.25 -14.65
C CYS A 316 -12.93 1.73 -14.31
N GLN A 317 -13.62 2.51 -15.16
CA GLN A 317 -13.80 3.95 -14.92
C GLN A 317 -14.74 4.17 -13.73
N GLU A 318 -15.83 3.40 -13.66
CA GLU A 318 -16.78 3.41 -12.56
C GLU A 318 -16.08 3.11 -11.22
N MET A 319 -15.14 2.16 -11.22
CA MET A 319 -14.34 1.83 -10.04
C MET A 319 -13.42 2.97 -9.60
N LEU A 320 -12.80 3.66 -10.56
CA LEU A 320 -11.92 4.79 -10.26
C LEU A 320 -12.73 5.97 -9.73
N ASP A 321 -13.87 6.28 -10.34
CA ASP A 321 -14.76 7.37 -9.94
C ASP A 321 -15.34 7.09 -8.55
N MET A 322 -15.79 5.86 -8.30
CA MET A 322 -16.24 5.41 -6.97
C MET A 322 -15.17 5.64 -5.89
N CYS A 323 -13.90 5.28 -6.14
CA CYS A 323 -12.82 5.52 -5.19
C CYS A 323 -12.54 7.02 -4.99
N VAL A 324 -12.60 7.83 -6.05
CA VAL A 324 -12.38 9.29 -5.99
C VAL A 324 -13.47 9.96 -5.17
N ASP A 325 -14.73 9.62 -5.43
CA ASP A 325 -15.88 10.18 -4.72
C ASP A 325 -15.89 9.74 -3.26
N SER A 326 -15.59 8.47 -2.98
CA SER A 326 -15.49 7.95 -1.61
C SER A 326 -14.35 8.60 -0.82
N HIS A 327 -13.20 8.86 -1.47
CA HIS A 327 -12.11 9.63 -0.86
C HIS A 327 -12.55 11.05 -0.54
N TYR A 328 -13.24 11.73 -1.44
CA TYR A 328 -13.75 13.08 -1.16
C TYR A 328 -14.78 13.12 -0.03
N GLN A 329 -15.70 12.15 0.01
CA GLN A 329 -16.78 12.12 0.99
C GLN A 329 -16.28 11.78 2.40
N MET A 330 -15.43 10.75 2.53
CA MET A 330 -15.02 10.22 3.83
C MET A 330 -13.67 10.77 4.29
N LEU A 331 -12.73 11.00 3.36
CA LEU A 331 -11.30 11.03 3.64
C LEU A 331 -10.60 12.23 2.99
N LYS A 332 -11.34 13.30 2.63
CA LYS A 332 -10.78 14.44 1.86
C LYS A 332 -9.56 15.06 2.53
N ASP A 333 -9.49 15.04 3.85
CA ASP A 333 -8.37 15.55 4.63
C ASP A 333 -7.15 14.63 4.62
N VAL A 334 -7.28 13.36 4.23
CA VAL A 334 -6.18 12.40 4.14
C VAL A 334 -5.49 12.50 2.75
N PRO A 335 -4.16 12.66 2.68
CA PRO A 335 -3.45 12.91 1.42
C PRO A 335 -3.54 11.75 0.42
N LEU A 336 -3.33 10.52 0.89
CA LEU A 336 -3.27 9.33 0.04
C LEU A 336 -4.10 8.21 0.65
N VAL A 337 -4.86 7.52 -0.20
CA VAL A 337 -5.66 6.36 0.21
C VAL A 337 -5.44 5.23 -0.79
N GLY A 338 -5.18 4.03 -0.27
CA GLY A 338 -5.26 2.78 -1.03
C GLY A 338 -6.59 2.10 -0.75
N TRP A 339 -7.42 1.95 -1.77
CA TRP A 339 -8.72 1.29 -1.70
C TRP A 339 -8.58 -0.15 -2.16
N ASP A 340 -9.13 -1.08 -1.37
CA ASP A 340 -9.29 -2.46 -1.80
C ASP A 340 -10.71 -2.64 -2.33
N VAL A 341 -10.84 -2.84 -3.63
CA VAL A 341 -12.12 -2.96 -4.33
C VAL A 341 -12.37 -4.38 -4.80
N ALA A 342 -13.56 -4.91 -4.58
CA ALA A 342 -14.02 -6.15 -5.18
C ALA A 342 -15.08 -5.88 -6.25
N ILE A 343 -15.06 -6.68 -7.32
CA ILE A 343 -16.15 -6.75 -8.30
C ILE A 343 -16.83 -8.10 -8.08
N CYS A 344 -18.10 -8.09 -7.67
CA CYS A 344 -18.78 -9.24 -7.09
C CYS A 344 -19.88 -9.83 -7.96
N ALA A 345 -20.10 -11.14 -7.81
CA ALA A 345 -21.21 -11.87 -8.43
C ALA A 345 -22.49 -11.78 -7.58
N PRO A 346 -23.67 -12.13 -8.16
CA PRO A 346 -24.90 -12.25 -7.40
C PRO A 346 -24.78 -13.17 -6.17
N PRO A 347 -25.51 -12.88 -5.08
CA PRO A 347 -26.52 -11.81 -4.97
C PRO A 347 -25.94 -10.44 -4.58
N ASP A 348 -24.64 -10.35 -4.28
CA ASP A 348 -23.95 -9.12 -3.91
C ASP A 348 -23.34 -8.43 -5.14
N GLU A 349 -24.03 -8.49 -6.28
CA GLU A 349 -23.53 -7.98 -7.56
C GLU A 349 -23.22 -6.49 -7.50
N GLY A 350 -22.03 -6.09 -7.94
CA GLY A 350 -21.58 -4.71 -7.92
C GLY A 350 -20.11 -4.55 -7.58
N GLN A 351 -19.70 -3.30 -7.36
CA GLN A 351 -18.36 -2.95 -6.92
C GLN A 351 -18.42 -2.52 -5.45
N TRP A 352 -17.55 -3.10 -4.63
CA TRP A 352 -17.57 -2.89 -3.18
C TRP A 352 -16.19 -2.52 -2.65
N LEU A 353 -16.15 -1.48 -1.82
CA LEU A 353 -14.96 -1.10 -1.06
C LEU A 353 -14.86 -1.99 0.19
N LEU A 354 -13.80 -2.77 0.29
CA LEU A 354 -13.60 -3.73 1.38
C LEU A 354 -12.90 -3.09 2.58
N GLU A 355 -11.89 -2.29 2.30
CA GLU A 355 -11.12 -1.56 3.31
C GLU A 355 -10.34 -0.40 2.67
N VAL A 356 -9.90 0.52 3.52
CA VAL A 356 -8.92 1.54 3.17
C VAL A 356 -7.59 1.25 3.86
N ASN A 357 -6.50 1.54 3.18
CA ASN A 357 -5.17 1.57 3.75
C ASN A 357 -4.61 2.99 3.60
N LEU A 358 -4.29 3.66 4.71
CA LEU A 358 -3.78 5.04 4.67
C LEU A 358 -2.24 5.05 4.76
N SER A 359 -1.65 3.95 5.23
CA SER A 359 -0.27 3.54 4.97
C SER A 359 -0.17 2.75 3.65
N CYS A 360 -0.64 3.37 2.56
CA CYS A 360 -0.86 2.70 1.29
C CYS A 360 0.42 2.43 0.49
N ASN A 361 0.35 1.42 -0.37
CA ASN A 361 1.39 1.09 -1.32
C ASN A 361 0.79 0.92 -2.73
N PHE A 362 1.62 1.16 -3.75
CA PHE A 362 1.21 1.05 -5.15
C PHE A 362 1.22 -0.38 -5.70
N PHE A 363 1.67 -1.39 -4.94
CA PHE A 363 1.86 -2.78 -5.39
C PHE A 363 2.54 -2.93 -6.76
N ARG A 364 3.44 -1.98 -7.11
CA ARG A 364 4.11 -1.88 -8.42
C ARG A 364 3.22 -1.53 -9.61
N GLY A 365 2.02 -1.02 -9.38
CA GLY A 365 1.22 -0.39 -10.42
C GLY A 365 1.92 0.80 -11.05
N SER A 366 1.62 1.07 -12.31
CA SER A 366 2.10 2.24 -13.01
C SER A 366 1.38 3.50 -12.53
N PHE A 367 2.12 4.60 -12.45
CA PHE A 367 1.61 5.92 -12.11
C PHE A 367 2.55 7.00 -12.63
N ASP A 368 2.05 8.22 -12.69
CA ASP A 368 2.85 9.39 -13.04
C ASP A 368 3.76 9.78 -11.87
N LYS A 369 5.01 9.30 -11.92
CA LYS A 369 6.00 9.52 -10.85
C LYS A 369 6.29 11.01 -10.65
N ASP A 370 6.34 11.81 -11.71
CA ASP A 370 6.68 13.23 -11.58
C ASP A 370 5.56 13.97 -10.84
N LYS A 371 4.29 13.74 -11.21
CA LYS A 371 3.14 14.27 -10.46
C LYS A 371 3.09 13.79 -9.01
N TYR A 372 3.43 12.52 -8.77
CA TYR A 372 3.48 11.99 -7.41
C TYR A 372 4.56 12.68 -6.55
N PHE A 373 5.77 12.89 -7.08
CA PHE A 373 6.81 13.60 -6.33
C PHE A 373 6.50 15.10 -6.16
N ASP A 374 5.83 15.73 -7.13
CA ASP A 374 5.30 17.09 -6.99
C ASP A 374 4.27 17.16 -5.86
N PHE A 375 3.36 16.20 -5.81
CA PHE A 375 2.36 16.07 -4.75
C PHE A 375 3.00 15.88 -3.36
N LEU A 376 4.00 15.01 -3.25
CA LEU A 376 4.73 14.83 -1.98
C LEU A 376 5.40 16.13 -1.53
N GLU A 377 6.08 16.83 -2.45
CA GLU A 377 6.75 18.11 -2.16
C GLU A 377 5.75 19.18 -1.72
N GLU A 378 4.60 19.30 -2.40
CA GLU A 378 3.51 20.20 -2.02
C GLU A 378 3.06 19.97 -0.58
N TYR A 379 2.83 18.71 -0.20
CA TYR A 379 2.44 18.36 1.17
C TYR A 379 3.53 18.64 2.20
N LEU A 380 4.79 18.33 1.88
CA LEU A 380 5.91 18.64 2.79
C LEU A 380 6.00 20.14 3.06
N VAL A 381 5.87 20.97 2.02
CA VAL A 381 5.86 22.44 2.15
C VAL A 381 4.64 22.92 2.94
N ALA A 382 3.45 22.42 2.63
CA ALA A 382 2.21 22.80 3.32
C ALA A 382 2.25 22.46 4.81
N LEU A 383 2.96 21.39 5.22
CA LEU A 383 3.04 20.96 6.62
C LEU A 383 4.08 21.73 7.45
N GLU A 384 5.03 22.46 6.86
CA GLU A 384 6.07 23.16 7.63
C GLU A 384 5.52 24.21 8.62
N PRO A 385 4.53 25.06 8.28
CA PRO A 385 3.90 25.96 9.26
C PRO A 385 3.27 25.22 10.45
N LEU A 386 2.61 24.08 10.19
CA LEU A 386 2.01 23.26 11.24
C LEU A 386 3.07 22.62 12.14
N LYS A 387 4.18 22.18 11.57
CA LYS A 387 5.34 21.66 12.32
C LYS A 387 5.97 22.73 13.21
N ALA A 388 6.10 23.97 12.74
CA ALA A 388 6.58 25.07 13.56
C ALA A 388 5.66 25.32 14.76
N LYS A 389 4.34 25.39 14.52
CA LYS A 389 3.33 25.51 15.58
C LYS A 389 3.37 24.34 16.57
N TYR A 390 3.53 23.12 16.08
CA TYR A 390 3.66 21.92 16.92
C TYR A 390 4.88 22.00 17.85
N ARG A 391 6.03 22.44 17.33
CA ARG A 391 7.25 22.61 18.13
C ARG A 391 7.07 23.63 19.26
N ASN A 392 6.44 24.76 18.97
CA ASN A 392 6.20 25.81 19.96
C ASN A 392 5.21 25.40 21.05
N LYS A 393 4.28 24.47 20.77
CA LYS A 393 3.37 23.91 21.78
C LYS A 393 3.99 22.82 22.65
N SER A 394 5.08 22.20 22.18
CA SER A 394 5.71 21.04 22.84
C SER A 394 6.98 21.42 23.61
N ALA A 395 7.46 22.65 23.46
CA ALA A 395 8.53 23.26 24.23
C ALA A 395 7.92 23.99 25.43
#